data_AF-A0A722KWB5-F1
#
_entry.id   AF-A0A722KWB5-F1
#
_cell.length_a   1.000
_cell.length_b   1.000
_cell.length_c   1.000
_cell.angle_alpha   90.00
_cell.angle_beta   90.00
_cell.angle_gamma   90.00
#
_symmetry.space_group_name_H-M   'P 1'
#
loop_
_entity.id
_entity.type
_entity.pdbx_description
1 polymer ?
#
loop_
_entity_poly.entity_id
_entity_poly.type
_entity_poly.pdbx_seq_one_letter_code
_entity_poly.pdbx_strand_id
1 'polypeptide(L)'
;MTKKSEKENDRIQISAFWLSERQSPYAYNFLKKNALTHRGEQISLIRSAITTGLVLNNLFPELSSFINGLNERLTAADLNRFFNDEFNKDKLN
;
A
#
# COMPACT_ATOMS: atom_id res chain seq x y z
N MET A 1 32.48 30.69 -12.86
CA MET A 1 32.22 29.23 -12.80
C MET A 1 31.27 28.96 -11.65
N THR A 2 29.98 28.90 -11.91
CA THR A 2 28.96 28.55 -10.91
C THR A 2 28.92 27.03 -10.78
N LYS A 3 29.36 26.50 -9.63
CA LYS A 3 29.15 25.10 -9.26
C LYS A 3 27.65 24.83 -9.28
N LYS A 4 27.16 24.03 -10.23
CA LYS A 4 25.88 23.34 -10.12
C LYS A 4 25.97 22.50 -8.84
N SER A 5 25.29 22.93 -7.77
CA SER A 5 24.99 22.00 -6.68
C SER A 5 24.08 20.94 -7.29
N GLU A 6 24.60 19.73 -7.48
CA GLU A 6 23.75 18.57 -7.68
C GLU A 6 22.69 18.61 -6.58
N LYS A 7 21.41 18.69 -6.95
CA LYS A 7 20.33 18.56 -5.99
C LYS A 7 20.58 17.22 -5.29
N GLU A 8 21.00 17.27 -4.02
CA GLU A 8 21.03 16.08 -3.18
C GLU A 8 19.70 15.35 -3.37
N ASN A 9 19.75 14.04 -3.49
CA ASN A 9 18.54 13.21 -3.56
C ASN A 9 17.74 13.45 -2.27
N ASP A 10 16.80 14.39 -2.34
CA ASP A 10 15.93 14.72 -1.23
C ASP A 10 15.13 13.47 -0.87
N ARG A 11 15.24 13.07 0.39
CA ARG A 11 14.74 11.79 0.89
C ARG A 11 13.89 12.06 2.11
N ILE A 12 12.62 11.67 2.02
CA ILE A 12 11.71 11.66 3.16
C ILE A 12 11.87 10.32 3.87
N GLN A 13 12.23 10.38 5.16
CA GLN A 13 12.21 9.21 6.03
C GLN A 13 10.80 8.99 6.55
N ILE A 14 10.23 7.81 6.29
CA ILE A 14 8.97 7.38 6.91
C ILE A 14 9.34 6.59 8.17
N SER A 15 8.93 7.09 9.34
CA SER A 15 9.13 6.43 10.62
C SER A 15 8.50 5.03 10.62
N ALA A 16 9.17 4.06 11.23
CA ALA A 16 8.64 2.70 11.36
C ALA A 16 7.33 2.75 12.17
N PHE A 17 6.22 2.37 11.55
CA PHE A 17 4.94 2.17 12.24
C PHE A 17 4.81 0.71 12.66
N TRP A 18 4.15 0.50 13.79
CA TRP A 18 3.74 -0.83 14.22
C TRP A 18 2.48 -1.23 13.46
N LEU A 19 2.44 -2.46 12.98
CA LEU A 19 1.26 -3.02 12.33
C LEU A 19 0.71 -4.13 13.22
N SER A 20 -0.54 -3.97 13.67
CA SER A 20 -1.23 -4.94 14.51
C SER A 20 -2.34 -5.64 13.74
N GLU A 21 -2.62 -6.89 14.11
CA GLU A 21 -3.72 -7.67 13.52
C GLU A 21 -5.07 -6.94 13.62
N ARG A 22 -5.31 -6.23 14.73
CA ARG A 22 -6.53 -5.45 14.95
C ARG A 22 -6.69 -4.29 13.96
N GLN A 23 -5.59 -3.65 13.57
CA GLN A 23 -5.62 -2.47 12.69
C GLN A 23 -5.58 -2.85 11.21
N SER A 24 -4.83 -3.91 10.86
CA SER A 24 -4.67 -4.32 9.47
C SER A 24 -4.46 -5.83 9.39
N PRO A 25 -5.54 -6.62 9.52
CA PRO A 25 -5.45 -8.07 9.64
C PRO A 25 -4.82 -8.72 8.42
N TYR A 26 -5.11 -8.21 7.21
CA TYR A 26 -4.51 -8.71 5.97
C TYR A 26 -2.99 -8.55 5.96
N ALA A 27 -2.50 -7.32 6.14
CA ALA A 27 -1.08 -7.03 6.08
C ALA A 27 -0.31 -7.72 7.21
N TYR A 28 -0.89 -7.80 8.41
CA TYR A 28 -0.30 -8.52 9.54
C TYR A 28 -0.12 -10.01 9.21
N ASN A 29 -1.18 -10.67 8.76
CA ASN A 29 -1.13 -12.09 8.43
C ASN A 29 -0.20 -12.37 7.25
N PHE A 30 -0.20 -11.51 6.23
CA PHE A 30 0.72 -11.62 5.11
C PHE A 30 2.18 -11.57 5.57
N LEU A 31 2.57 -10.56 6.36
CA LEU A 31 3.95 -10.40 6.83
C LEU A 31 4.36 -11.49 7.82
N LYS A 32 3.43 -12.02 8.62
CA LYS A 32 3.70 -13.11 9.57
C LYS A 32 3.87 -14.46 8.88
N LYS A 33 3.08 -14.75 7.83
CA LYS A 33 3.13 -16.02 7.08
C LYS A 33 4.29 -16.09 6.11
N ASN A 34 4.58 -14.97 5.44
CA ASN A 34 5.75 -14.87 4.60
C ASN A 34 6.94 -14.61 5.52
N ALA A 35 7.61 -15.68 5.94
CA ALA A 35 8.91 -15.62 6.60
C ALA A 35 9.93 -15.07 5.59
N LEU A 36 9.85 -13.77 5.30
CA LEU A 36 10.74 -13.08 4.39
C LEU A 36 12.13 -13.16 5.03
N THR A 37 12.97 -14.06 4.53
CA THR A 37 14.22 -14.49 5.16
C THR A 37 15.29 -13.39 5.16
N HIS A 38 15.17 -12.39 4.28
CA HIS A 38 16.14 -11.31 4.16
C HIS A 38 15.53 -9.94 4.46
N ARG A 39 16.08 -9.26 5.47
CA ARG A 39 15.66 -7.92 5.91
C ARG A 39 15.64 -6.89 4.77
N GLY A 40 16.55 -6.98 3.81
CA GLY A 40 16.59 -6.08 2.64
C GLY A 40 15.38 -6.24 1.72
N GLU A 41 14.94 -7.47 1.48
CA GLU A 41 13.77 -7.77 0.65
C GLU A 41 12.48 -7.31 1.34
N GLN A 42 12.38 -7.50 2.66
CA GLN A 42 11.28 -6.96 3.46
C GLN A 42 11.15 -5.44 3.31
N ILE A 43 12.27 -4.72 3.45
CA ILE A 43 12.28 -3.25 3.31
C ILE A 43 11.87 -2.82 1.91
N SER A 44 12.34 -3.51 0.88
CA SER A 44 11.96 -3.21 -0.52
C SER A 44 10.48 -3.44 -0.76
N LEU A 45 9.94 -4.57 -0.28
CA LEU A 45 8.53 -4.92 -0.39
C LEU A 45 7.63 -3.90 0.33
N ILE A 46 7.95 -3.59 1.59
CA ILE A 46 7.18 -2.61 2.39
C ILE A 46 7.21 -1.24 1.72
N ARG A 47 8.37 -0.80 1.19
CA ARG A 47 8.46 0.47 0.46
C ARG A 47 7.54 0.48 -0.75
N SER A 48 7.60 -0.57 -1.59
CA SER A 48 6.74 -0.69 -2.78
C SER A 48 5.25 -0.70 -2.42
N ALA A 49 4.89 -1.42 -1.35
CA ALA A 49 3.52 -1.49 -0.86
C ALA A 49 3.02 -0.14 -0.34
N ILE A 50 3.84 0.60 0.42
CA ILE A 50 3.47 1.94 0.93
C ILE A 50 3.30 2.92 -0.24
N THR A 51 4.23 2.97 -1.19
CA THR A 51 4.13 3.92 -2.31
C THR A 51 2.92 3.63 -3.19
N THR A 52 2.64 2.35 -3.47
CA THR A 52 1.47 1.94 -4.23
C THR A 52 0.18 2.23 -3.45
N GLY A 53 0.17 1.88 -2.16
CA GLY A 53 -0.96 2.11 -1.27
C GLY A 53 -1.31 3.59 -1.12
N LEU A 54 -0.32 4.49 -1.08
CA LEU A 54 -0.54 5.94 -1.05
C LEU A 54 -1.27 6.44 -2.31
N VAL A 55 -0.82 6.00 -3.50
CA VAL A 55 -1.48 6.36 -4.77
C VAL A 55 -2.90 5.83 -4.80
N LEU A 56 -3.09 4.54 -4.47
CA LEU A 56 -4.40 3.92 -4.48
C LEU A 56 -5.35 4.52 -3.45
N ASN A 57 -4.87 4.87 -2.24
CA ASN A 57 -5.70 5.48 -1.21
C ASN A 57 -6.14 6.90 -1.59
N ASN A 58 -5.31 7.64 -2.33
CA ASN A 58 -5.69 8.95 -2.86
C ASN A 58 -6.78 8.83 -3.94
N LEU A 59 -6.74 7.78 -4.76
CA LEU A 59 -7.74 7.54 -5.80
C LEU A 59 -9.02 6.88 -5.26
N PHE A 60 -8.88 6.00 -4.27
CA PHE A 60 -9.94 5.16 -3.71
C PHE A 60 -9.82 5.06 -2.18
N PRO A 61 -10.31 6.06 -1.43
CA PRO A 61 -10.16 6.10 0.03
C PRO A 61 -10.77 4.88 0.76
N GLU A 62 -11.84 4.30 0.21
CA GLU A 62 -12.53 3.14 0.79
C GLU A 62 -11.84 1.79 0.55
N LEU A 63 -10.79 1.76 -0.31
CA LEU A 63 -10.12 0.52 -0.69
C LEU A 63 -9.49 -0.20 0.51
N SER A 64 -8.93 0.54 1.46
CA SER A 64 -8.31 -0.05 2.65
C SER A 64 -9.35 -0.79 3.53
N SER A 65 -10.51 -0.17 3.73
CA SER A 65 -11.62 -0.76 4.48
C SER A 65 -12.12 -2.03 3.78
N PHE A 66 -12.31 -1.95 2.45
CA PHE A 66 -12.72 -3.08 1.62
C PHE A 66 -11.76 -4.28 1.73
N ILE A 67 -10.46 -4.04 1.56
CA ILE A 67 -9.42 -5.07 1.68
C ILE A 67 -9.44 -5.70 3.07
N ASN A 68 -9.48 -4.89 4.13
CA ASN A 68 -9.47 -5.39 5.50
C ASN A 68 -10.75 -6.17 5.86
N GLY A 69 -11.90 -5.82 5.26
CA GLY A 69 -13.15 -6.56 5.43
C GLY A 69 -13.12 -7.97 4.84
N LEU A 70 -12.40 -8.17 3.73
CA LEU A 70 -12.22 -9.47 3.10
C LEU A 70 -11.05 -10.28 3.69
N ASN A 71 -10.01 -9.59 4.18
CA ASN A 71 -8.82 -10.20 4.78
C ASN A 71 -8.24 -11.30 3.87
N GLU A 72 -7.96 -12.50 4.39
CA GLU A 72 -7.34 -13.60 3.64
C GLU A 72 -8.20 -14.17 2.51
N ARG A 73 -9.47 -13.75 2.43
CA ARG A 73 -10.39 -14.16 1.35
C ARG A 73 -10.34 -13.21 0.14
N LEU A 74 -9.60 -12.11 0.22
CA LEU A 74 -9.45 -11.16 -0.87
C LEU A 74 -8.94 -11.85 -2.14
N THR A 75 -9.67 -11.69 -3.23
CA THR A 75 -9.26 -12.18 -4.57
C THR A 75 -9.05 -11.03 -5.55
N ALA A 76 -8.41 -11.33 -6.68
CA ALA A 76 -8.31 -10.37 -7.78
C ALA A 76 -9.68 -9.98 -8.37
N ALA A 77 -10.66 -10.88 -8.32
CA ALA A 77 -12.02 -10.61 -8.79
C ALA A 77 -12.72 -9.56 -7.90
N ASP A 78 -12.51 -9.62 -6.59
CA ASP A 78 -13.06 -8.65 -5.63
C ASP A 78 -12.51 -7.25 -5.90
N LEU A 79 -11.20 -7.13 -6.14
CA LEU A 79 -10.56 -5.87 -6.50
C LEU A 79 -11.08 -5.33 -7.84
N ASN A 80 -11.18 -6.19 -8.86
CA ASN A 80 -11.71 -5.77 -10.16
C ASN A 80 -13.15 -5.27 -10.05
N ARG A 81 -13.98 -5.94 -9.25
CA ARG A 81 -15.35 -5.48 -8.98
C ARG A 81 -15.35 -4.11 -8.29
N PHE A 82 -14.58 -3.96 -7.22
CA PHE A 82 -14.46 -2.69 -6.50
C PHE A 82 -14.08 -1.54 -7.44
N PHE A 83 -13.04 -1.72 -8.26
CA PHE A 83 -12.60 -0.66 -9.18
C PHE A 83 -13.68 -0.32 -10.22
N ASN A 84 -14.35 -1.32 -10.80
CA ASN A 84 -15.44 -1.05 -11.75
C ASN A 84 -16.60 -0.29 -11.10
N ASP A 85 -16.95 -0.62 -9.86
CA ASP A 85 -18.01 0.07 -9.13
C ASP A 85 -17.62 1.53 -8.87
N GLU A 86 -16.39 1.81 -8.43
CA GLU A 86 -15.89 3.19 -8.20
C GLU A 86 -15.81 4.00 -9.50
N PHE A 87 -15.25 3.44 -10.59
CA PHE A 87 -15.18 4.14 -11.88
C PHE A 87 -16.55 4.43 -12.50
N ASN A 88 -17.56 3.62 -12.20
CA ASN A 88 -18.92 3.86 -12.69
C ASN A 88 -19.65 4.93 -11.86
N LYS A 89 -19.32 5.09 -10.57
CA LYS A 89 -19.82 6.22 -9.76
C LYS A 89 -19.36 7.55 -10.31
N ASP A 90 -18.10 7.65 -10.72
CA ASP A 90 -17.53 8.87 -11.29
C ASP A 90 -18.17 9.29 -12.63
N LYS A 91 -18.80 8.36 -13.36
CA LYS A 91 -19.51 8.66 -14.62
C LYS A 91 -20.93 9.18 -14.42
N LEU A 92 -21.49 9.01 -13.22
CA LEU A 92 -22.86 9.43 -12.87
C LEU A 92 -22.89 10.80 -12.19
N ASN A 93 -21.71 11.37 -11.92
CA ASN A 93 -21.49 12.73 -11.40
C ASN A 93 -20.98 13.65 -12.51
#